data_AF-A0A356QLG0-F1
#
_entry.id   AF-A0A356QLG0-F1
#
_cell.length_a   1.000
_cell.length_b   1.000
_cell.length_c   1.000
_cell.angle_alpha   90.00
_cell.angle_beta   90.00
_cell.angle_gamma   90.00
#
_symmetry.space_group_name_H-M   'P 1'
#
loop_
_entity.id
_entity.type
_entity.pdbx_description
1 polymer ?
#
loop_
_entity_poly.entity_id
_entity_poly.type
_entity_poly.pdbx_seq_one_letter_code
_entity_poly.pdbx_strand_id
1 'polypeptide(L)'
;YQPPSPAMQKRLATGVYRALIVTSGELLEYLAKWCGPAALNQPLIVSSHRLATLAGKLGFCDLKVASGATPAALVAALDRSCNP
;
A
#
# COMPACT_ATOMS: atom_id res chain seq x y z
N TYR A 1 6.63 -12.91 9.52
CA TYR A 1 5.53 -12.62 8.57
C TYR A 1 4.99 -13.92 8.00
N GLN A 2 3.70 -14.20 8.16
CA GLN A 2 3.07 -15.29 7.41
C GLN A 2 3.00 -14.91 5.93
N PRO A 3 3.32 -15.83 5.00
CA PRO A 3 3.18 -15.56 3.59
C PRO A 3 1.70 -15.28 3.28
N PRO A 4 1.40 -14.23 2.49
CA PRO A 4 0.03 -13.96 2.06
C PRO A 4 -0.51 -15.19 1.32
N SER A 5 -1.76 -15.56 1.60
CA SER A 5 -2.41 -16.68 0.91
C SER A 5 -2.32 -16.49 -0.62
N PRO A 6 -2.27 -17.56 -1.42
CA PRO A 6 -2.12 -17.48 -2.88
C PRO A 6 -3.19 -16.60 -3.54
N ALA A 7 -4.42 -16.57 -3.00
CA ALA A 7 -5.46 -15.64 -3.46
C ALA A 7 -5.06 -14.17 -3.29
N MET A 8 -4.40 -13.82 -2.18
CA MET A 8 -3.96 -12.46 -1.88
C MET A 8 -2.75 -12.07 -2.72
N GLN A 9 -1.82 -13.00 -2.97
CA GLN A 9 -0.74 -12.81 -3.96
C GLN A 9 -1.30 -12.53 -5.35
N LYS A 10 -2.33 -13.28 -5.78
CA LYS A 10 -2.97 -13.06 -7.07
C LYS A 10 -3.66 -11.70 -7.14
N ARG A 11 -4.30 -11.24 -6.06
CA ARG A 11 -4.89 -9.88 -5.98
C ARG A 11 -3.83 -8.78 -6.01
N LEU A 12 -2.67 -8.99 -5.38
CA LEU A 12 -1.54 -8.06 -5.46
C LEU A 12 -0.93 -8.01 -6.86
N ALA A 13 -0.78 -9.17 -7.51
CA ALA A 13 -0.28 -9.23 -8.88
C ALA A 13 -1.25 -8.56 -9.88
N THR A 14 -2.55 -8.75 -9.68
CA THR A 14 -3.61 -8.23 -10.56
C THR A 14 -4.09 -6.81 -10.22
N GLY A 15 -3.69 -6.26 -9.06
CA GLY A 15 -4.17 -4.95 -8.60
C GLY A 15 -5.67 -4.91 -8.23
N VAL A 16 -6.31 -6.05 -7.97
CA VAL A 16 -7.76 -6.16 -7.72
C VAL A 16 -8.10 -5.78 -6.27
N TYR A 17 -7.74 -4.57 -5.87
CA TYR A 17 -8.02 -3.95 -4.57
C TYR A 17 -8.06 -2.43 -4.71
N ARG A 18 -8.87 -1.72 -3.93
CA ARG A 18 -9.01 -0.26 -4.06
C ARG A 18 -7.86 0.53 -3.45
N ALA A 19 -7.28 0.04 -2.36
CA ALA A 19 -6.11 0.63 -1.71
C ALA A 19 -5.36 -0.45 -0.94
N LEU A 20 -4.04 -0.31 -0.84
CA LEU A 20 -3.20 -1.18 -0.04
C LEU A 20 -2.72 -0.40 1.18
N ILE A 21 -3.01 -0.89 2.38
CA ILE A 21 -2.57 -0.25 3.62
C ILE A 21 -1.39 -1.05 4.16
N VAL A 22 -0.26 -0.36 4.39
CA VAL A 22 0.93 -0.96 4.98
C VAL A 22 1.36 -0.15 6.20
N THR A 23 1.47 -0.84 7.33
CA THR A 23 1.89 -0.24 8.61
C THR A 23 3.33 -0.56 8.98
N SER A 24 4.03 -1.37 8.18
CA SER A 24 5.37 -1.88 8.45
C SER A 24 6.24 -1.98 7.20
N GLY A 25 7.48 -1.49 7.28
CA GLY A 25 8.48 -1.51 6.19
C GLY A 25 8.78 -2.90 5.66
N GLU A 26 8.97 -3.84 6.58
CA GLU A 26 9.26 -5.22 6.24
C GLU A 26 8.09 -5.87 5.49
N LEU A 27 6.83 -5.56 5.87
CA LEU A 27 5.66 -6.04 5.12
C LEU A 27 5.66 -5.46 3.72
N LEU A 28 5.96 -4.17 3.55
CA LEU A 28 5.99 -3.54 2.24
C LEU A 28 7.02 -4.20 1.32
N GLU A 29 8.26 -4.37 1.79
CA GLU A 29 9.33 -5.00 1.00
C GLU A 29 9.00 -6.46 0.66
N TYR A 30 8.37 -7.16 1.60
CA TYR A 30 7.93 -8.52 1.37
C TYR A 30 6.79 -8.60 0.35
N LEU A 31 5.79 -7.72 0.45
CA LEU A 31 4.67 -7.62 -0.49
C LEU A 31 5.09 -7.14 -1.87
N ALA A 32 6.11 -6.28 -1.94
CA ALA A 32 6.64 -5.76 -3.20
C ALA A 32 7.15 -6.86 -4.13
N LYS A 33 7.57 -8.02 -3.58
CA LYS A 33 7.94 -9.20 -4.38
C LYS A 33 6.77 -9.79 -5.17
N TRP A 34 5.54 -9.55 -4.74
CA TRP A 34 4.31 -10.00 -5.41
C TRP A 34 3.46 -8.86 -5.98
N CYS A 35 3.83 -7.61 -5.72
CA CYS A 35 3.18 -6.47 -6.37
C CYS A 35 3.48 -6.51 -7.86
N GLY A 36 2.43 -6.69 -8.66
CA GLY A 36 2.51 -6.56 -10.10
C GLY A 36 2.50 -5.09 -10.53
N PRO A 37 2.68 -4.82 -11.83
CA PRO A 37 2.55 -3.47 -12.39
C PRO A 37 1.18 -2.84 -12.13
N ALA A 38 0.13 -3.66 -12.02
CA ALA A 38 -1.21 -3.20 -11.64
C ALA A 38 -1.25 -2.68 -10.19
N ALA A 39 -0.52 -3.29 -9.26
CA ALA A 39 -0.45 -2.84 -7.87
C ALA A 39 0.24 -1.48 -7.71
N LEU A 40 1.17 -1.14 -8.60
CA LEU A 40 1.87 0.16 -8.59
C LEU A 40 0.95 1.33 -8.94
N ASN A 41 -0.13 1.07 -9.68
CA ASN A 41 -1.16 2.04 -10.01
C ASN A 41 -2.20 2.23 -8.90
N GLN A 42 -2.21 1.34 -7.91
CA GLN A 42 -3.17 1.41 -6.82
C GLN A 42 -2.64 2.28 -5.66
N PRO A 43 -3.52 2.99 -4.96
CA PRO A 43 -3.13 3.84 -3.83
C PRO A 43 -2.57 2.99 -2.69
N LEU A 44 -1.35 3.34 -2.28
CA LEU A 44 -0.64 2.76 -1.15
C LEU A 44 -0.69 3.72 0.03
N ILE A 45 -1.40 3.33 1.08
CA ILE A 45 -1.53 4.10 2.32
C ILE A 45 -0.50 3.57 3.32
N VAL A 46 0.37 4.45 3.80
CA VAL A 46 1.44 4.11 4.74
C VAL A 46 1.33 4.90 6.02
N SER A 47 1.66 4.29 7.15
CA SER A 47 1.60 4.94 8.48
C SER A 47 2.75 5.92 8.74
N SER A 48 3.74 6.03 7.85
CA SER A 48 4.95 6.81 8.07
C SER A 48 5.61 7.29 6.77
N HIS A 49 6.25 8.47 6.83
CA HIS A 49 6.98 9.04 5.70
C HIS A 49 8.12 8.15 5.21
N ARG A 50 8.88 7.50 6.11
CA ARG A 50 9.95 6.58 5.73
C ARG A 50 9.44 5.42 4.87
N LEU A 51 8.24 4.93 5.19
CA LEU A 51 7.59 3.85 4.47
C LEU A 51 7.13 4.32 3.07
N ALA A 52 6.63 5.56 2.96
CA ALA A 52 6.31 6.18 1.66
C ALA A 52 7.56 6.34 0.80
N THR A 53 8.67 6.82 1.36
CA THR A 53 9.92 6.95 0.59
C THR A 53 10.40 5.60 0.07
N LEU A 54 10.27 4.52 0.86
CA LEU A 54 10.64 3.18 0.43
C LEU A 54 9.70 2.66 -0.67
N ALA A 55 8.40 2.89 -0.53
CA ALA A 55 7.41 2.57 -1.56
C ALA A 55 7.63 3.36 -2.87
N GLY A 56 8.01 4.63 -2.78
CA GLY A 56 8.36 5.42 -3.96
C GLY A 56 9.57 4.87 -4.70
N LYS A 57 10.57 4.36 -3.98
CA LYS A 57 11.71 3.66 -4.59
C LYS A 57 11.33 2.36 -5.27
N LEU A 58 10.26 1.71 -4.82
CA LEU A 58 9.71 0.49 -5.41
C LEU A 58 8.83 0.77 -6.65
N GLY A 59 8.57 2.05 -6.98
CA GLY A 59 7.82 2.46 -8.17
C GLY A 59 6.31 2.60 -7.97
N PHE A 60 5.82 2.64 -6.73
CA PHE A 60 4.41 2.93 -6.48
C PHE A 60 4.09 4.39 -6.84
N CYS A 61 3.01 4.59 -7.61
CA CYS A 61 2.67 5.89 -8.17
C CYS A 61 1.81 6.74 -7.23
N ASP A 62 0.86 6.13 -6.51
CA ASP A 62 -0.04 6.84 -5.59
C ASP A 62 0.28 6.52 -4.13
N LEU A 63 1.21 7.29 -3.56
CA LEU A 63 1.68 7.14 -2.18
C LEU A 63 0.95 8.11 -1.26
N LYS A 64 0.21 7.59 -0.29
CA LYS A 64 -0.43 8.40 0.74
C LYS A 64 0.13 8.09 2.12
N VAL A 65 0.76 9.09 2.73
CA VAL A 65 1.16 9.00 4.13
C VAL A 65 -0.05 9.37 5.00
N ALA A 66 -0.56 8.42 5.77
CA ALA A 66 -1.49 8.74 6.84
C ALA A 66 -0.72 9.50 7.93
N SER A 67 -1.24 10.66 8.34
CA SER A 67 -0.62 11.50 9.39
C SER A 67 -0.61 10.85 10.79
N GLY A 68 -1.07 9.59 10.91
CA GLY A 68 -0.98 8.79 12.13
C GLY A 68 -1.46 7.36 11.89
N ALA A 69 -1.13 6.46 12.82
CA ALA A 69 -1.62 5.06 12.83
C ALA A 69 -3.07 4.94 13.36
N THR A 70 -3.79 6.05 13.49
CA THR A 70 -5.19 6.06 13.89
C THR A 70 -6.09 5.68 12.72
N PRO A 71 -7.16 4.89 12.95
CA PRO A 71 -8.09 4.50 11.89
C PRO A 71 -8.75 5.70 11.22
N ALA A 72 -8.97 6.81 11.95
CA ALA A 72 -9.47 8.07 11.38
C ALA A 72 -8.50 8.70 10.37
N ALA A 73 -7.19 8.70 10.64
CA ALA A 73 -6.19 9.23 9.71
C ALA A 73 -6.06 8.34 8.47
N LEU A 74 -6.25 7.03 8.64
CA LEU A 74 -6.26 6.07 7.55
C LEU A 74 -7.49 6.23 6.64
N VAL A 75 -8.68 6.42 7.24
CA VAL A 75 -9.92 6.67 6.51
C VAL A 75 -9.86 8.03 5.81
N ALA A 76 -9.36 9.07 6.45
CA ALA A 76 -9.19 10.39 5.83
C ALA A 76 -8.17 10.34 4.67
N ALA A 77 -7.12 9.52 4.77
CA ALA A 77 -6.19 9.29 3.66
C ALA A 77 -6.85 8.52 2.53
N LEU A 78 -7.67 7.49 2.84
CA LEU A 78 -8.42 6.72 1.85
C LEU A 78 -9.47 7.56 1.11
N ASP A 79 -10.22 8.38 1.83
CA ASP A 79 -11.24 9.27 1.27
C ASP A 79 -10.61 10.28 0.30
N ARG A 80 -9.48 10.87 0.71
CA ARG A 80 -8.66 11.75 -0.14
C ARG A 80 -7.99 11.03 -1.32
N SER A 81 -7.94 9.69 -1.31
CA SER A 81 -7.53 8.89 -2.49
C SER A 81 -8.67 8.58 -3.43
N CYS A 82 -9.86 8.33 -2.90
CA CYS A 82 -11.01 7.95 -3.71
C CYS A 82 -11.75 9.15 -4.32
N ASN A 83 -11.53 10.36 -3.80
CA ASN A 83 -12.17 11.58 -4.28
C ASN A 83 -11.10 12.64 -4.65
N PRO A 84 -10.75 12.79 -5.94
CA PRO A 84 -9.85 13.85 -6.41
C PRO A 84 -10.48 15.25 -6.30
#